data_AF-A0A423XD20-F1
#
_entry.id   AF-A0A423XD20-F1
#
_cell.length_a   1.000
_cell.length_b   1.000
_cell.length_c   1.000
_cell.angle_alpha   90.00
_cell.angle_beta   90.00
_cell.angle_gamma   90.00
#
_symmetry.space_group_name_H-M   'P 1'
#
loop_
_entity.id
_entity.type
_entity.pdbx_description
1 polymer ?
#
loop_
_entity_poly.entity_id
_entity_poly.type
_entity_poly.pdbx_seq_one_letter_code
_entity_poly.pdbx_strand_id
1 'polypeptide(L)'
;MAASSAVPGVVDSTKPKSYPVILSDALLGKAPKEAITAIRYNHRPTLSSDTAPNSAELKPTSSSDGSFDMSFYENGGKYAFNGTRSTKENQYVLLFDPERKAFMMMFGPTTALMGTALSMLSLTSAVLADAHTAAPHPATTFAECQKKTADPLQGCPEGTIYVSANDTRADFTKIQDAILYIGNDTEAHYILIGAGFYYEQLNVTRSGPLYLLGQSDLPSQNRTYAGRVGYNATARNDVQVRYDSANEANNKLADNVYTGVLTVGPTLDATLTGSGTTGYPVPAGTPFGSVDFRVYNVDFRNEFAPYSDGPAHALGVSRANAGFYGSGFYSWQDTVYIGKLGNAYFYDTVVAGETDFLYGFGTLYITKSTLSLRHCGGGITAWKGLNTTAFANKYGAYVDSSRVTADNSSTAAEVVGRCALGRPWNAQHRSVFMGSYLDASVRPGGYVDWSATERRVDSRTFMATWDNYGPGWNVTAERASNVTIVLDDEGVEPYRWPVDVFLTSTGEPNNTWWIDQSVLVPF
;
A
#
# COMPACT_ATOMS: atom_id res chain seq x y z
N MET A 1 43.77 -20.27 18.32
CA MET A 1 42.50 -21.02 18.20
C MET A 1 41.39 -20.06 18.60
N ALA A 2 40.69 -19.51 17.60
CA ALA A 2 39.64 -18.52 17.82
C ALA A 2 38.33 -19.25 18.14
N ALA A 3 37.71 -18.88 19.26
CA ALA A 3 36.36 -19.29 19.61
C ALA A 3 35.36 -18.55 18.70
N SER A 4 34.58 -19.31 17.94
CA SER A 4 33.42 -18.82 17.19
C SER A 4 32.30 -18.50 18.19
N SER A 5 31.97 -17.22 18.32
CA SER A 5 30.78 -16.74 19.03
C SER A 5 29.55 -17.02 18.18
N ALA A 6 28.65 -17.86 18.69
CA ALA A 6 27.36 -18.15 18.05
C ALA A 6 26.49 -16.89 17.95
N VAL A 7 25.95 -16.64 16.74
CA VAL A 7 24.93 -15.62 16.50
C VAL A 7 23.64 -16.03 17.22
N PRO A 8 23.03 -15.17 18.07
CA PRO A 8 21.75 -15.46 18.66
C PRO A 8 20.67 -15.50 17.57
N GLY A 9 20.10 -16.69 17.31
CA GLY A 9 18.99 -16.87 16.36
C GLY A 9 19.10 -18.09 15.44
N VAL A 10 20.30 -18.64 15.24
CA VAL A 10 20.48 -19.82 14.36
C VAL A 10 20.30 -21.10 15.18
N VAL A 11 19.28 -21.89 14.85
CA VAL A 11 19.07 -23.22 15.44
C VAL A 11 20.06 -24.20 14.82
N ASP A 12 20.88 -24.82 15.67
CA ASP A 12 21.85 -25.85 15.28
C ASP A 12 21.15 -27.21 15.12
N SER A 13 20.87 -27.60 13.87
CA SER A 13 20.19 -28.85 13.52
C SER A 13 21.01 -30.11 13.80
N THR A 14 22.28 -29.98 14.18
CA THR A 14 23.16 -31.10 14.53
C THR A 14 23.13 -31.44 16.02
N LYS A 15 22.39 -30.67 16.84
CA LYS A 15 22.29 -30.87 18.29
C LYS A 15 20.94 -31.46 18.69
N PRO A 16 20.91 -32.50 19.53
CA PRO A 16 19.67 -33.13 19.97
C PRO A 16 18.81 -32.17 20.80
N LYS A 17 17.65 -31.79 20.28
CA LYS A 17 16.60 -31.01 20.96
C LYS A 17 15.22 -31.53 20.56
N SER A 18 14.28 -31.52 21.51
CA SER A 18 12.88 -31.89 21.25
C SER A 18 12.09 -30.68 20.76
N TYR A 19 11.48 -30.80 19.58
CA TYR A 19 10.65 -29.76 18.98
C TYR A 19 9.23 -30.27 18.77
N PRO A 20 8.20 -29.44 19.02
CA PRO A 20 6.81 -29.81 18.71
C PRO A 20 6.63 -29.94 17.19
N VAL A 21 5.80 -30.90 16.77
CA VAL A 21 5.34 -31.03 15.39
C VAL A 21 3.90 -30.53 15.34
N ILE A 22 3.62 -29.56 14.47
CA ILE A 22 2.31 -28.89 14.40
C ILE A 22 1.53 -29.43 13.19
N LEU A 23 0.27 -29.85 13.40
CA LEU A 23 -0.60 -30.43 12.37
C LEU A 23 -1.81 -29.53 12.06
N SER A 24 -2.17 -29.41 10.78
CA SER A 24 -3.43 -28.79 10.33
C SER A 24 -4.69 -29.34 10.99
N ASP A 25 -5.69 -28.46 10.96
CA ASP A 25 -7.12 -28.74 11.10
C ASP A 25 -7.69 -29.76 10.10
N ALA A 26 -7.23 -29.77 8.85
CA ALA A 26 -7.65 -30.78 7.85
C ALA A 26 -7.30 -32.23 8.24
N LEU A 27 -6.23 -32.45 9.02
CA LEU A 27 -5.91 -33.78 9.56
C LEU A 27 -6.59 -34.08 10.90
N LEU A 28 -7.35 -33.13 11.44
CA LEU A 28 -8.19 -33.29 12.63
C LEU A 28 -9.68 -33.45 12.28
N GLY A 29 -10.03 -33.61 11.00
CA GLY A 29 -11.41 -33.78 10.53
C GLY A 29 -12.25 -32.50 10.55
N LYS A 30 -11.61 -31.33 10.65
CA LYS A 30 -12.26 -30.01 10.59
C LYS A 30 -12.01 -29.36 9.23
N ALA A 31 -12.93 -28.49 8.79
CA ALA A 31 -12.72 -27.69 7.58
C ALA A 31 -11.48 -26.80 7.78
N PRO A 32 -10.42 -26.92 6.94
CA PRO A 32 -9.18 -26.19 7.14
C PRO A 32 -9.43 -24.69 6.94
N LYS A 33 -8.97 -23.86 7.88
CA LYS A 33 -8.98 -22.41 7.70
C LYS A 33 -7.71 -21.88 7.02
N GLU A 34 -6.62 -22.66 7.06
CA GLU A 34 -5.37 -22.50 6.31
C GLU A 34 -4.76 -23.91 6.08
N ALA A 35 -4.10 -24.15 4.94
CA ALA A 35 -3.66 -25.49 4.52
C ALA A 35 -2.20 -25.80 4.89
N ILE A 36 -1.96 -26.50 6.01
CA ILE A 36 -0.62 -26.94 6.47
C ILE A 36 -0.70 -28.24 7.31
N THR A 37 -0.66 -29.45 6.75
CA THR A 37 -1.13 -30.70 7.44
C THR A 37 -0.06 -31.72 7.88
N ALA A 38 -0.10 -32.25 9.13
CA ALA A 38 0.90 -33.19 9.73
C ALA A 38 0.49 -34.50 10.50
N ILE A 39 1.51 -35.28 10.91
CA ILE A 39 1.53 -36.65 11.52
C ILE A 39 1.40 -36.70 13.06
N ARG A 40 0.75 -37.74 13.64
CA ARG A 40 0.72 -38.01 15.11
C ARG A 40 1.80 -38.99 15.60
N TYR A 41 2.48 -38.64 16.69
CA TYR A 41 3.56 -39.40 17.33
C TYR A 41 3.08 -40.04 18.65
N ASN A 42 3.07 -41.36 18.73
CA ASN A 42 2.82 -42.12 19.96
C ASN A 42 3.95 -43.13 20.17
N HIS A 43 5.11 -42.69 20.68
CA HIS A 43 6.03 -43.43 21.57
C HIS A 43 7.40 -42.72 21.57
N ARG A 44 7.96 -42.38 22.74
CA ARG A 44 9.32 -41.84 22.87
C ARG A 44 10.32 -42.98 23.15
N PRO A 45 11.21 -43.37 22.23
CA PRO A 45 12.43 -44.07 22.61
C PRO A 45 13.53 -43.05 22.92
N THR A 46 14.31 -43.31 23.97
CA THR A 46 15.50 -42.52 24.31
C THR A 46 16.60 -42.84 23.28
N LEU A 47 17.02 -41.84 22.49
CA LEU A 47 18.11 -41.98 21.51
C LEU A 47 19.47 -41.92 22.23
N SER A 48 20.39 -42.83 21.89
CA SER A 48 21.78 -42.74 22.32
C SER A 48 22.67 -42.27 21.17
N SER A 49 23.29 -41.09 21.35
CA SER A 49 24.44 -40.54 20.61
C SER A 49 24.24 -39.88 19.23
N ASP A 50 25.24 -39.05 18.91
CA ASP A 50 25.23 -37.84 18.07
C ASP A 50 25.23 -38.05 16.54
N THR A 51 24.52 -39.04 16.02
CA THR A 51 24.44 -39.26 14.56
C THR A 51 23.03 -39.55 14.08
N ALA A 52 22.19 -38.50 14.00
CA ALA A 52 20.99 -38.55 13.18
C ALA A 52 21.35 -38.34 11.70
N PRO A 53 20.76 -39.08 10.73
CA PRO A 53 21.04 -38.87 9.31
C PRO A 53 20.45 -37.54 8.80
N ASN A 54 21.14 -36.90 7.85
CA ASN A 54 20.74 -35.60 7.26
C ASN A 54 19.41 -35.64 6.46
N SER A 55 18.87 -36.82 6.18
CA SER A 55 17.51 -37.00 5.63
C SER A 55 17.02 -38.44 5.86
N ALA A 56 15.70 -38.62 5.95
CA ALA A 56 15.03 -39.92 5.99
C ALA A 56 13.82 -39.90 5.04
N GLU A 57 13.66 -40.95 4.24
CA GLU A 57 12.59 -41.09 3.24
C GLU A 57 11.52 -42.08 3.72
N LEU A 58 10.24 -41.76 3.44
CA LEU A 58 9.10 -42.63 3.69
C LEU A 58 8.98 -43.69 2.58
N LYS A 59 8.82 -44.97 2.96
CA LYS A 59 8.54 -46.06 2.01
C LYS A 59 7.20 -46.76 2.33
N PRO A 60 6.38 -47.08 1.32
CA PRO A 60 5.16 -47.88 1.51
C PRO A 60 5.49 -49.31 1.94
N THR A 61 4.74 -49.84 2.91
CA THR A 61 5.15 -51.07 3.61
C THR A 61 4.61 -52.37 3.01
N SER A 62 3.54 -52.34 2.21
CA SER A 62 3.09 -53.43 1.33
C SER A 62 1.68 -53.12 0.83
N SER A 63 1.19 -53.94 -0.09
CA SER A 63 0.00 -53.80 -0.94
C SER A 63 -1.36 -53.83 -0.24
N SER A 64 -1.51 -53.33 0.99
CA SER A 64 -2.82 -53.18 1.63
C SER A 64 -3.07 -51.74 2.07
N ASP A 65 -4.25 -51.26 1.68
CA ASP A 65 -4.66 -49.87 1.70
C ASP A 65 -4.56 -49.20 3.09
N GLY A 66 -3.79 -48.12 3.15
CA GLY A 66 -3.98 -47.05 4.14
C GLY A 66 -3.10 -47.09 5.40
N SER A 67 -2.18 -48.04 5.57
CA SER A 67 -1.20 -48.02 6.68
C SER A 67 0.23 -47.84 6.18
N PHE A 68 0.98 -46.94 6.81
CA PHE A 68 2.42 -46.77 6.56
C PHE A 68 3.19 -47.02 7.85
N ASP A 69 4.17 -47.93 7.78
CA ASP A 69 5.21 -48.08 8.79
C ASP A 69 6.47 -47.36 8.33
N MET A 70 7.03 -46.52 9.21
CA MET A 70 8.35 -45.93 9.00
C MET A 70 9.30 -46.61 10.00
N SER A 71 10.24 -47.40 9.49
CA SER A 71 11.23 -48.07 10.34
C SER A 71 12.65 -47.80 9.88
N PHE A 72 13.53 -47.49 10.82
CA PHE A 72 14.97 -47.44 10.59
C PHE A 72 15.68 -48.33 11.60
N TYR A 73 16.87 -48.78 11.23
CA TYR A 73 17.70 -49.66 12.03
C TYR A 73 18.97 -48.91 12.43
N GLU A 74 19.31 -49.00 13.71
CA GLU A 74 20.54 -48.41 14.24
C GLU A 74 21.12 -49.38 15.27
N ASN A 75 22.40 -49.73 15.11
CA ASN A 75 23.16 -50.65 15.99
C ASN A 75 22.42 -51.94 16.35
N GLY A 76 21.73 -52.56 15.39
CA GLY A 76 21.00 -53.82 15.59
C GLY A 76 19.63 -53.70 16.27
N GLY A 77 19.22 -52.49 16.68
CA GLY A 77 17.88 -52.19 17.16
C GLY A 77 16.96 -51.69 16.04
N LYS A 78 15.71 -52.16 16.01
CA LYS A 78 14.67 -51.71 15.07
C LYS A 78 13.77 -50.69 15.74
N TYR A 79 13.61 -49.53 15.12
CA TYR A 79 12.68 -48.48 15.56
C TYR A 79 11.56 -48.36 14.53
N ALA A 80 10.30 -48.29 14.96
CA ALA A 80 9.14 -48.28 14.07
C ALA A 80 8.09 -47.24 14.50
N PHE A 81 7.53 -46.53 13.53
CA PHE A 81 6.38 -45.65 13.64
C PHE A 81 5.21 -46.21 12.84
N ASN A 82 4.04 -46.26 13.45
CA ASN A 82 2.81 -46.74 12.80
C ASN A 82 1.78 -45.63 12.71
N GLY A 83 1.20 -45.43 11.52
CA GLY A 83 0.09 -44.50 11.30
C GLY A 83 -0.80 -44.89 10.12
N THR A 84 -2.05 -44.43 10.16
CA THR A 84 -3.05 -44.64 9.09
C THR A 84 -3.28 -43.36 8.28
N ARG A 85 -3.48 -43.50 6.96
CA ARG A 85 -3.76 -42.42 6.00
C ARG A 85 -5.13 -42.60 5.34
N SER A 86 -5.80 -41.49 5.00
CA SER A 86 -7.11 -41.49 4.31
C SER A 86 -7.06 -41.30 2.79
N THR A 87 -5.90 -41.03 2.17
CA THR A 87 -5.77 -40.80 0.71
C THR A 87 -4.47 -41.40 0.13
N LYS A 88 -4.42 -41.70 -1.18
CA LYS A 88 -3.41 -42.58 -1.83
C LYS A 88 -2.22 -41.88 -2.54
N GLU A 89 -2.01 -40.56 -2.46
CA GLU A 89 -1.06 -39.84 -3.35
C GLU A 89 0.26 -39.38 -2.67
N ASN A 90 1.43 -39.61 -3.27
CA ASN A 90 2.76 -39.26 -2.70
C ASN A 90 3.09 -37.76 -2.78
N GLN A 91 2.46 -36.91 -1.96
CA GLN A 91 2.50 -35.46 -2.16
C GLN A 91 3.02 -34.65 -0.94
N TYR A 92 3.82 -35.22 -0.03
CA TYR A 92 4.23 -34.49 1.20
C TYR A 92 5.74 -34.35 1.43
N VAL A 93 6.15 -33.18 1.96
CA VAL A 93 7.53 -32.83 2.36
C VAL A 93 7.55 -32.26 3.79
N LEU A 94 8.58 -32.58 4.59
CA LEU A 94 8.80 -32.04 5.93
C LEU A 94 9.84 -30.89 5.90
N LEU A 95 9.51 -29.73 6.48
CA LEU A 95 10.31 -28.51 6.53
C LEU A 95 10.50 -28.04 7.98
N PHE A 96 11.63 -27.42 8.31
CA PHE A 96 11.89 -26.88 9.66
C PHE A 96 11.63 -25.36 9.68
N ASP A 97 10.79 -24.91 10.61
CA ASP A 97 10.53 -23.50 10.89
C ASP A 97 11.42 -23.04 12.06
N PRO A 98 12.41 -22.15 11.79
CA PRO A 98 13.36 -21.70 12.80
C PRO A 98 12.76 -20.69 13.80
N GLU A 99 11.73 -19.93 13.42
CA GLU A 99 11.08 -18.95 14.32
C GLU A 99 10.23 -19.67 15.37
N ARG A 100 9.44 -20.66 14.92
CA ARG A 100 8.57 -21.46 15.79
C ARG A 100 9.31 -22.61 16.46
N LYS A 101 10.55 -22.90 16.03
CA LYS A 101 11.36 -24.04 16.48
C LYS A 101 10.57 -25.34 16.34
N ALA A 102 9.99 -25.59 15.17
CA ALA A 102 9.09 -26.71 14.92
C ALA A 102 9.28 -27.28 13.50
N PHE A 103 9.04 -28.58 13.31
CA PHE A 103 8.97 -29.19 11.97
C PHE A 103 7.52 -29.16 11.46
N MET A 104 7.35 -28.74 10.21
CA MET A 104 6.10 -28.54 9.49
C MET A 104 6.02 -29.51 8.31
N MET A 105 4.84 -30.07 8.04
CA MET A 105 4.62 -30.97 6.89
C MET A 105 3.68 -30.29 5.88
N MET A 106 4.07 -30.26 4.60
CA MET A 106 3.36 -29.56 3.54
C MET A 106 2.99 -30.48 2.37
N PHE A 107 1.96 -30.11 1.62
CA PHE A 107 1.45 -30.80 0.43
C PHE A 107 1.92 -30.12 -0.87
N GLY A 108 2.31 -30.88 -1.91
CA GLY A 108 2.61 -30.34 -3.24
C GLY A 108 2.64 -31.38 -4.37
N PRO A 109 2.30 -31.02 -5.63
CA PRO A 109 2.27 -31.93 -6.77
C PRO A 109 3.68 -32.34 -7.24
N THR A 110 3.83 -33.62 -7.58
CA THR A 110 5.08 -34.35 -7.83
C THR A 110 5.84 -34.05 -9.13
N THR A 111 5.61 -32.92 -9.81
CA THR A 111 6.20 -32.69 -11.15
C THR A 111 7.21 -31.55 -11.28
N ALA A 112 7.56 -30.86 -10.21
CA ALA A 112 8.61 -29.84 -10.25
C ALA A 112 9.74 -30.23 -9.29
N LEU A 113 10.63 -31.13 -9.71
CA LEU A 113 12.03 -31.24 -9.22
C LEU A 113 12.70 -32.52 -9.77
N MET A 114 13.48 -32.37 -10.83
CA MET A 114 14.66 -33.21 -11.06
C MET A 114 15.65 -32.46 -11.95
N GLY A 115 16.84 -32.17 -11.42
CA GLY A 115 18.06 -32.07 -12.23
C GLY A 115 18.66 -30.69 -12.51
N THR A 116 19.10 -29.99 -11.46
CA THR A 116 20.42 -29.33 -11.34
C THR A 116 21.07 -28.64 -12.56
N ALA A 117 21.17 -27.32 -12.48
CA ALA A 117 22.44 -26.60 -12.59
C ALA A 117 22.45 -25.42 -11.59
N LEU A 118 23.04 -25.65 -10.41
CA LEU A 118 23.65 -24.61 -9.57
C LEU A 118 24.72 -23.89 -10.42
N SER A 119 24.93 -22.57 -10.37
CA SER A 119 25.08 -21.73 -9.19
C SER A 119 24.87 -20.25 -9.50
N MET A 120 24.43 -19.51 -8.47
CA MET A 120 24.15 -18.06 -8.42
C MET A 120 22.76 -17.68 -8.95
N LEU A 121 22.04 -16.85 -8.18
CA LEU A 121 20.63 -16.42 -8.34
C LEU A 121 19.57 -17.37 -7.77
N SER A 122 19.37 -17.34 -6.45
CA SER A 122 18.06 -17.59 -5.82
C SER A 122 18.07 -17.05 -4.39
N LEU A 123 17.73 -15.78 -4.25
CA LEU A 123 17.40 -15.14 -2.97
C LEU A 123 16.11 -14.30 -3.08
N THR A 124 15.26 -14.51 -4.09
CA THR A 124 14.21 -13.54 -4.46
C THR A 124 12.77 -14.09 -4.45
N SER A 125 12.45 -15.16 -3.71
CA SER A 125 11.05 -15.68 -3.75
C SER A 125 10.40 -15.97 -2.39
N ALA A 126 11.15 -16.02 -1.28
CA ALA A 126 10.54 -16.19 0.05
C ALA A 126 10.29 -14.86 0.78
N VAL A 127 10.95 -13.77 0.38
CA VAL A 127 10.80 -12.44 1.00
C VAL A 127 9.54 -11.71 0.51
N LEU A 128 9.06 -12.02 -0.70
CA LEU A 128 7.94 -11.31 -1.35
C LEU A 128 6.56 -11.64 -0.77
N ALA A 129 6.38 -12.78 -0.10
CA ALA A 129 5.08 -13.16 0.48
C ALA A 129 4.77 -12.43 1.80
N ASP A 130 5.80 -12.00 2.54
CA ASP A 130 5.64 -11.36 3.86
C ASP A 130 5.33 -9.86 3.77
N ALA A 131 5.63 -9.21 2.65
CA ALA A 131 5.46 -7.76 2.50
C ALA A 131 3.99 -7.32 2.36
N HIS A 132 3.17 -8.04 1.59
CA HIS A 132 1.74 -7.71 1.43
C HIS A 132 0.92 -8.01 2.69
N THR A 133 1.30 -9.03 3.45
CA THR A 133 0.55 -9.49 4.64
C THR A 133 0.98 -8.79 5.93
N ALA A 134 2.11 -8.07 5.92
CA ALA A 134 2.57 -7.29 7.06
C ALA A 134 1.47 -6.35 7.58
N ALA A 135 1.30 -6.36 8.91
CA ALA A 135 0.38 -5.48 9.58
C ALA A 135 0.79 -4.01 9.35
N PRO A 136 -0.17 -3.10 9.11
CA PRO A 136 0.14 -1.70 8.95
C PRO A 136 0.74 -1.13 10.24
N HIS A 137 1.77 -0.29 10.10
CA HIS A 137 2.42 0.45 11.18
C HIS A 137 2.57 1.91 10.75
N PRO A 138 2.82 2.89 11.64
CA PRO A 138 3.10 4.26 11.22
C PRO A 138 4.51 4.38 10.62
N ALA A 139 4.74 5.39 9.78
CA ALA A 139 6.10 5.77 9.39
C ALA A 139 6.90 6.26 10.62
N THR A 140 8.14 5.80 10.77
CA THR A 140 8.91 5.99 12.01
C THR A 140 10.10 6.95 11.89
N THR A 141 10.50 7.33 10.68
CA THR A 141 11.70 8.15 10.43
C THR A 141 11.73 9.45 11.24
N PHE A 142 10.60 10.15 11.36
CA PHE A 142 10.48 11.39 12.13
C PHE A 142 9.57 11.25 13.36
N ALA A 143 9.43 10.04 13.92
CA ALA A 143 8.52 9.80 15.04
C ALA A 143 8.87 10.60 16.30
N GLU A 144 10.16 10.76 16.60
CA GLU A 144 10.60 11.53 17.78
C GLU A 144 10.35 13.04 17.61
N CYS A 145 10.64 13.61 16.43
CA CYS A 145 10.38 15.03 16.14
C CYS A 145 8.87 15.39 16.20
N GLN A 146 8.00 14.47 15.78
CA GLN A 146 6.55 14.72 15.77
C GLN A 146 5.93 14.64 17.17
N LYS A 147 6.61 14.01 18.12
CA LYS A 147 6.07 13.77 19.46
C LYS A 147 5.78 15.09 20.18
N LYS A 148 4.67 15.14 20.92
CA LYS A 148 4.33 16.34 21.70
C LYS A 148 5.13 16.34 23.00
N THR A 149 6.04 17.28 23.11
CA THR A 149 6.99 17.43 24.23
C THR A 149 6.94 18.85 24.80
N ALA A 150 7.59 19.06 25.95
CA ALA A 150 7.70 20.39 26.54
C ALA A 150 8.55 21.33 25.66
N ASP A 151 9.61 20.82 25.03
CA ASP A 151 10.37 21.50 23.99
C ASP A 151 9.90 20.98 22.60
N PRO A 152 9.17 21.77 21.80
CA PRO A 152 8.57 21.32 20.55
C PRO A 152 9.57 20.73 19.55
N LEU A 153 10.81 21.21 19.54
CA LEU A 153 11.83 20.77 18.59
C LEU A 153 12.65 19.57 19.10
N GLN A 154 12.30 19.01 20.25
CA GLN A 154 12.96 17.84 20.81
C GLN A 154 12.88 16.66 19.84
N GLY A 155 14.03 16.10 19.46
CA GLY A 155 14.10 14.96 18.53
C GLY A 155 13.97 15.34 17.05
N CYS A 156 13.91 16.64 16.73
CA CYS A 156 13.90 17.13 15.37
C CYS A 156 15.31 17.23 14.76
N PRO A 157 15.43 17.09 13.43
CA PRO A 157 16.65 17.42 12.71
C PRO A 157 17.12 18.85 13.02
N GLU A 158 18.44 19.06 13.02
CA GLU A 158 19.02 20.38 13.22
C GLU A 158 18.53 21.36 12.14
N GLY A 159 18.21 22.60 12.54
CA GLY A 159 17.67 23.62 11.63
C GLY A 159 16.18 23.48 11.32
N THR A 160 15.44 22.60 12.00
CA THR A 160 13.98 22.52 11.86
C THR A 160 13.29 23.83 12.25
N ILE A 161 12.45 24.34 11.36
CA ILE A 161 11.60 25.52 11.61
C ILE A 161 10.34 25.07 12.34
N TYR A 162 9.96 25.76 13.42
CA TYR A 162 8.73 25.48 14.15
C TYR A 162 7.63 26.47 13.76
N VAL A 163 6.47 25.93 13.32
CA VAL A 163 5.29 26.72 12.96
C VAL A 163 4.16 26.41 13.93
N SER A 164 3.59 27.42 14.57
CA SER A 164 2.43 27.26 15.45
C SER A 164 1.55 28.49 15.45
N ALA A 165 0.24 28.30 15.31
CA ALA A 165 -0.72 29.40 15.40
C ALA A 165 -0.79 30.00 16.81
N ASN A 166 -0.47 29.22 17.86
CA ASN A 166 -0.76 29.56 19.25
C ASN A 166 0.45 29.49 20.19
N ASP A 167 1.60 28.99 19.74
CA ASP A 167 2.82 28.87 20.57
C ASP A 167 3.77 30.04 20.30
N THR A 168 4.07 30.83 21.33
CA THR A 168 4.96 32.00 21.22
C THR A 168 6.42 31.66 20.91
N ARG A 169 6.79 30.37 20.98
CA ARG A 169 8.12 29.88 20.62
C ARG A 169 8.27 29.57 19.13
N ALA A 170 7.17 29.59 18.37
CA ALA A 170 7.21 29.32 16.94
C ALA A 170 7.87 30.45 16.15
N ASP A 171 8.62 30.07 15.11
CA ASP A 171 9.25 30.98 14.18
C ASP A 171 8.21 31.66 13.27
N PHE A 172 7.14 30.93 12.93
CA PHE A 172 6.03 31.43 12.12
C PHE A 172 4.68 30.99 12.68
N THR A 173 3.64 31.80 12.40
CA THR A 173 2.24 31.46 12.72
C THR A 173 1.51 30.79 11.57
N LYS A 174 2.07 30.88 10.36
CA LYS A 174 1.53 30.33 9.11
C LYS A 174 2.54 29.38 8.48
N ILE A 175 2.05 28.26 7.95
CA ILE A 175 2.90 27.25 7.30
C ILE A 175 3.41 27.81 5.97
N GLN A 176 2.57 28.54 5.23
CA GLN A 176 3.00 29.10 3.94
C GLN A 176 4.13 30.13 4.10
N ASP A 177 4.13 30.92 5.18
CA ASP A 177 5.20 31.89 5.44
C ASP A 177 6.55 31.17 5.67
N ALA A 178 6.55 30.03 6.38
CA ALA A 178 7.75 29.20 6.55
C ALA A 178 8.23 28.58 5.23
N ILE A 179 7.29 28.12 4.38
CA ILE A 179 7.60 27.61 3.02
C ILE A 179 8.23 28.70 2.15
N LEU A 180 7.75 29.95 2.25
CA LEU A 180 8.32 31.08 1.51
C LEU A 180 9.70 31.48 2.06
N TYR A 181 9.90 31.40 3.38
CA TYR A 181 11.15 31.76 4.04
C TYR A 181 12.33 30.88 3.61
N ILE A 182 12.13 29.56 3.52
CA ILE A 182 13.18 28.63 3.09
C ILE A 182 13.57 28.78 1.60
N GLY A 183 12.75 29.49 0.81
CA GLY A 183 13.03 29.77 -0.60
C GLY A 183 13.11 28.52 -1.48
N ASN A 184 13.74 28.68 -2.64
CA ASN A 184 13.97 27.63 -3.62
C ASN A 184 15.46 27.35 -3.77
N ASP A 185 15.96 26.43 -2.95
CA ASP A 185 17.32 25.90 -3.00
C ASP A 185 17.30 24.37 -3.18
N THR A 186 18.48 23.75 -3.18
CA THR A 186 18.67 22.30 -3.28
C THR A 186 18.82 21.60 -1.93
N GLU A 187 18.87 22.36 -0.84
CA GLU A 187 19.09 21.83 0.50
C GLU A 187 17.81 21.18 1.06
N ALA A 188 17.99 20.32 2.05
CA ALA A 188 16.88 19.70 2.77
C ALA A 188 16.37 20.62 3.88
N HIS A 189 15.06 20.88 3.91
CA HIS A 189 14.42 21.69 4.95
C HIS A 189 13.33 20.94 5.69
N TYR A 190 13.22 21.18 6.99
CA TYR A 190 12.26 20.53 7.88
C TYR A 190 11.38 21.60 8.54
N ILE A 191 10.06 21.40 8.49
CA ILE A 191 9.09 22.27 9.13
C ILE A 191 8.25 21.43 10.08
N LEU A 192 8.41 21.63 11.38
CA LEU A 192 7.52 21.07 12.40
C LEU A 192 6.30 21.98 12.53
N ILE A 193 5.11 21.40 12.36
CA ILE A 193 3.83 22.11 12.46
C ILE A 193 3.15 21.70 13.76
N GLY A 194 2.95 22.68 14.63
CA GLY A 194 2.25 22.52 15.90
C GLY A 194 0.80 22.08 15.73
N ALA A 195 0.27 21.37 16.72
CA ALA A 195 -1.15 21.01 16.75
C ALA A 195 -2.04 22.26 16.63
N GLY A 196 -2.99 22.26 15.70
CA GLY A 196 -3.80 23.43 15.42
C GLY A 196 -4.57 23.40 14.09
N PHE A 197 -5.36 24.45 13.90
CA PHE A 197 -6.11 24.73 12.67
C PHE A 197 -5.46 25.86 11.91
N TYR A 198 -5.12 25.60 10.65
CA TYR A 198 -4.45 26.51 9.74
C TYR A 198 -5.38 26.76 8.56
N TYR A 199 -5.87 28.00 8.42
CA TYR A 199 -6.79 28.38 7.35
C TYR A 199 -6.01 29.10 6.24
N GLU A 200 -5.40 28.33 5.36
CA GLU A 200 -4.50 28.84 4.32
C GLU A 200 -4.35 27.83 3.16
N GLN A 201 -3.84 28.33 2.03
CA GLN A 201 -3.35 27.50 0.93
C GLN A 201 -1.84 27.37 1.04
N LEU A 202 -1.34 26.16 0.81
CA LEU A 202 0.08 25.84 0.77
C LEU A 202 0.51 25.63 -0.69
N ASN A 203 1.49 26.41 -1.13
CA ASN A 203 2.06 26.28 -2.46
C ASN A 203 3.58 26.07 -2.36
N VAL A 204 4.01 24.87 -2.73
CA VAL A 204 5.41 24.42 -2.67
C VAL A 204 5.99 24.41 -4.09
N THR A 205 6.80 25.43 -4.39
CA THR A 205 7.44 25.61 -5.70
C THR A 205 8.94 25.41 -5.73
N ARG A 206 9.50 24.74 -4.72
CA ARG A 206 10.93 24.47 -4.59
C ARG A 206 11.34 23.14 -5.22
N SER A 207 12.60 23.02 -5.64
CA SER A 207 13.16 21.79 -6.23
C SER A 207 13.84 20.87 -5.21
N GLY A 208 14.44 21.43 -4.16
CA GLY A 208 15.08 20.65 -3.08
C GLY A 208 14.08 19.92 -2.17
N PRO A 209 14.57 18.99 -1.32
CA PRO A 209 13.75 18.26 -0.37
C PRO A 209 13.04 19.19 0.63
N LEU A 210 11.80 18.84 0.99
CA LEU A 210 11.04 19.52 2.03
C LEU A 210 10.18 18.52 2.81
N TYR A 211 10.30 18.55 4.13
CA TYR A 211 9.59 17.67 5.05
C TYR A 211 8.65 18.50 5.93
N LEU A 212 7.34 18.33 5.77
CA LEU A 212 6.32 18.90 6.65
C LEU A 212 5.95 17.85 7.72
N LEU A 213 6.24 18.16 8.98
CA LEU A 213 6.10 17.24 10.10
C LEU A 213 4.97 17.74 11.00
N GLY A 214 3.81 17.11 10.98
CA GLY A 214 2.72 17.44 11.89
C GLY A 214 2.96 16.86 13.29
N GLN A 215 2.79 17.67 14.33
CA GLN A 215 2.85 17.16 15.70
C GLN A 215 1.79 16.07 15.92
N SER A 216 2.25 14.88 16.34
CA SER A 216 1.43 13.68 16.52
C SER A 216 2.14 12.70 17.45
N ASP A 217 1.38 12.12 18.39
CA ASP A 217 1.87 11.05 19.25
C ASP A 217 1.65 9.66 18.63
N LEU A 218 0.98 9.56 17.48
CA LEU A 218 0.63 8.27 16.89
C LEU A 218 1.85 7.42 16.53
N PRO A 219 2.88 7.96 15.86
CA PRO A 219 4.06 7.18 15.51
C PRO A 219 4.78 6.63 16.75
N SER A 220 4.98 7.46 17.78
CA SER A 220 5.66 7.06 19.03
C SER A 220 4.85 6.06 19.87
N GLN A 221 3.53 5.99 19.66
CA GLN A 221 2.64 4.99 20.26
C GLN A 221 2.44 3.74 19.38
N ASN A 222 3.13 3.65 18.24
CA ASN A 222 2.95 2.60 17.23
C ASN A 222 1.47 2.45 16.79
N ARG A 223 0.81 3.58 16.56
CA ARG A 223 -0.60 3.63 16.13
C ARG A 223 -0.70 4.18 14.72
N THR A 224 -1.52 3.53 13.91
CA THR A 224 -1.81 3.94 12.54
C THR A 224 -2.89 5.02 12.50
N TYR A 225 -2.82 5.87 11.49
CA TYR A 225 -3.78 6.92 11.22
C TYR A 225 -5.04 6.36 10.56
N ALA A 226 -4.89 5.70 9.40
CA ALA A 226 -5.98 5.22 8.56
C ALA A 226 -6.78 4.08 9.20
N GLY A 227 -6.13 3.28 10.05
CA GLY A 227 -6.77 2.21 10.82
C GLY A 227 -7.86 2.69 11.78
N ARG A 228 -7.97 4.01 12.02
CA ARG A 228 -8.96 4.62 12.91
C ARG A 228 -10.26 5.02 12.19
N VAL A 229 -10.35 4.81 10.88
CA VAL A 229 -11.58 5.04 10.11
C VAL A 229 -12.50 3.82 10.15
N GLY A 230 -13.79 4.07 10.40
CA GLY A 230 -14.87 3.11 10.26
C GLY A 230 -16.23 3.81 10.26
N TYR A 231 -17.32 3.06 10.09
CA TYR A 231 -18.67 3.65 9.93
C TYR A 231 -19.15 4.57 11.07
N ASN A 232 -18.52 4.49 12.24
CA ASN A 232 -18.83 5.30 13.41
C ASN A 232 -17.60 6.08 13.92
N ALA A 233 -16.53 6.17 13.14
CA ALA A 233 -15.28 6.79 13.56
C ALA A 233 -14.59 7.46 12.37
N THR A 234 -14.30 8.76 12.51
CA THR A 234 -13.51 9.53 11.55
C THR A 234 -12.08 9.69 12.08
N ALA A 235 -11.08 9.44 11.26
CA ALA A 235 -9.72 9.80 11.60
C ALA A 235 -9.54 11.32 11.55
N ARG A 236 -8.69 11.83 12.44
CA ARG A 236 -8.37 13.26 12.52
C ARG A 236 -6.96 13.43 13.09
N ASN A 237 -6.09 14.11 12.35
CA ASN A 237 -4.79 14.53 12.88
C ASN A 237 -4.93 15.79 13.72
N ASP A 238 -3.96 16.02 14.59
CA ASP A 238 -3.92 17.23 15.43
C ASP A 238 -3.58 18.49 14.61
N VAL A 239 -2.89 18.32 13.48
CA VAL A 239 -2.61 19.39 12.52
C VAL A 239 -3.61 19.33 11.37
N GLN A 240 -4.31 20.44 11.17
CA GLN A 240 -5.41 20.57 10.21
C GLN A 240 -5.18 21.79 9.35
N VAL A 241 -4.92 21.60 8.06
CA VAL A 241 -4.82 22.69 7.07
C VAL A 241 -6.11 22.69 6.26
N ARG A 242 -6.78 23.84 6.20
CA ARG A 242 -8.10 23.98 5.60
C ARG A 242 -8.16 25.18 4.67
N TYR A 243 -8.70 24.96 3.49
CA TYR A 243 -9.07 26.03 2.57
C TYR A 243 -10.35 25.62 1.84
N ASP A 244 -11.44 26.35 2.12
CA ASP A 244 -12.77 26.03 1.62
C ASP A 244 -13.05 26.83 0.36
N SER A 245 -12.91 26.19 -0.80
CA SER A 245 -13.14 26.81 -2.10
C SER A 245 -13.51 25.75 -3.14
N ALA A 246 -14.44 26.07 -4.03
CA ALA A 246 -14.84 25.17 -5.11
C ALA A 246 -14.93 25.92 -6.45
N ASN A 247 -14.65 25.23 -7.54
CA ASN A 247 -14.94 25.71 -8.89
C ASN A 247 -16.37 25.31 -9.27
N GLU A 248 -17.35 25.87 -8.56
CA GLU A 248 -18.78 25.54 -8.73
C GLU A 248 -19.19 25.56 -10.21
N ALA A 249 -19.92 24.53 -10.64
CA ALA A 249 -20.33 24.33 -12.03
C ALA A 249 -19.18 24.40 -13.07
N ASN A 250 -17.92 24.26 -12.66
CA ASN A 250 -16.72 24.41 -13.49
C ASN A 250 -16.60 25.77 -14.20
N ASN A 251 -17.13 26.84 -13.62
CA ASN A 251 -17.19 28.14 -14.30
C ASN A 251 -16.79 29.36 -13.46
N LYS A 252 -16.54 29.20 -12.16
CA LYS A 252 -16.18 30.32 -11.27
C LYS A 252 -14.71 30.68 -11.34
N LEU A 253 -13.86 29.68 -11.54
CA LEU A 253 -12.40 29.82 -11.58
C LEU A 253 -11.86 29.36 -12.92
N ALA A 254 -10.75 29.97 -13.35
CA ALA A 254 -10.10 29.62 -14.61
C ALA A 254 -9.58 28.16 -14.61
N ASP A 255 -9.24 27.63 -13.44
CA ASP A 255 -8.85 26.24 -13.24
C ASP A 255 -9.14 25.80 -11.80
N ASN A 256 -9.27 24.49 -11.64
CA ASN A 256 -9.51 23.85 -10.36
C ASN A 256 -8.34 24.01 -9.37
N VAL A 257 -7.10 24.21 -9.83
CA VAL A 257 -5.92 24.35 -8.95
C VAL A 257 -6.08 25.45 -7.90
N TYR A 258 -6.82 26.53 -8.21
CA TYR A 258 -7.02 27.67 -7.31
C TYR A 258 -7.87 27.34 -6.07
N THR A 259 -8.49 26.16 -6.06
CA THR A 259 -9.20 25.61 -4.89
C THR A 259 -8.31 24.78 -3.97
N GLY A 260 -7.06 24.49 -4.36
CA GLY A 260 -6.17 23.55 -3.66
C GLY A 260 -5.76 24.01 -2.27
N VAL A 261 -5.84 23.10 -1.29
CA VAL A 261 -5.24 23.30 0.03
C VAL A 261 -3.73 23.16 -0.04
N LEU A 262 -3.22 22.12 -0.71
CA LEU A 262 -1.79 21.92 -0.94
C LEU A 262 -1.50 21.70 -2.43
N THR A 263 -0.59 22.50 -2.99
CA THR A 263 -0.05 22.31 -4.34
C THR A 263 1.47 22.14 -4.31
N VAL A 264 1.95 21.10 -4.99
CA VAL A 264 3.38 20.78 -5.10
C VAL A 264 3.76 20.65 -6.57
N GLY A 265 4.65 21.51 -7.03
CA GLY A 265 5.17 21.47 -8.39
C GLY A 265 6.14 22.62 -8.65
N PRO A 266 6.89 22.63 -9.76
CA PRO A 266 7.91 23.65 -10.03
C PRO A 266 7.33 25.07 -10.10
N THR A 267 6.05 25.19 -10.46
CA THR A 267 5.24 26.41 -10.44
C THR A 267 3.78 26.02 -10.19
N LEU A 268 2.95 26.97 -9.79
CA LEU A 268 1.50 26.76 -9.71
C LEU A 268 0.92 26.39 -11.09
N ASP A 269 1.36 27.05 -12.16
CA ASP A 269 0.89 26.77 -13.52
C ASP A 269 1.18 25.33 -13.99
N ALA A 270 2.29 24.74 -13.52
CA ALA A 270 2.60 23.34 -13.82
C ALA A 270 1.61 22.36 -13.14
N THR A 271 0.90 22.81 -12.12
CA THR A 271 -0.13 22.05 -11.39
C THR A 271 -1.55 22.32 -11.88
N LEU A 272 -1.73 23.14 -12.93
CA LEU A 272 -3.03 23.32 -13.58
C LEU A 272 -3.59 21.98 -14.09
N THR A 273 -4.89 21.81 -13.91
CA THR A 273 -5.61 20.56 -14.16
C THR A 273 -6.10 20.50 -15.61
N GLY A 274 -6.69 21.61 -16.07
CA GLY A 274 -7.40 21.77 -17.31
C GLY A 274 -8.61 20.85 -17.47
N SER A 275 -9.35 21.07 -18.54
CA SER A 275 -10.58 20.33 -18.86
C SER A 275 -10.40 19.37 -20.03
N GLY A 276 -11.49 18.67 -20.40
CA GLY A 276 -11.49 17.75 -21.55
C GLY A 276 -10.60 16.53 -21.35
N THR A 277 -10.31 15.79 -22.43
CA THR A 277 -9.55 14.53 -22.40
C THR A 277 -8.02 14.71 -22.40
N THR A 278 -7.54 15.94 -22.57
CA THR A 278 -6.10 16.30 -22.67
C THR A 278 -5.58 17.08 -21.45
N GLY A 279 -6.48 17.77 -20.72
CA GLY A 279 -6.17 18.69 -19.61
C GLY A 279 -5.21 19.81 -19.99
N TYR A 280 -4.62 20.46 -18.98
CA TYR A 280 -3.79 21.64 -19.21
C TYR A 280 -2.42 21.25 -19.80
N PRO A 281 -1.98 21.85 -20.92
CA PRO A 281 -0.64 21.62 -21.45
C PRO A 281 0.41 22.25 -20.54
N VAL A 282 1.43 21.48 -20.16
CA VAL A 282 2.59 22.01 -19.43
C VAL A 282 3.63 22.44 -20.46
N PRO A 283 4.15 23.69 -20.42
CA PRO A 283 5.13 24.16 -21.38
C PRO A 283 6.37 23.25 -21.46
N ALA A 284 6.87 23.03 -22.68
CA ALA A 284 8.12 22.31 -22.89
C ALA A 284 9.27 23.04 -22.17
N GLY A 285 10.16 22.29 -21.51
CA GLY A 285 11.26 22.86 -20.73
C GLY A 285 10.88 23.27 -19.30
N THR A 286 9.63 23.14 -18.87
CA THR A 286 9.26 23.31 -17.45
C THR A 286 10.13 22.35 -16.61
N PRO A 287 10.83 22.83 -15.56
CA PRO A 287 11.73 22.00 -14.77
C PRO A 287 10.96 20.94 -13.96
N PHE A 288 11.68 20.02 -13.35
CA PHE A 288 11.11 19.19 -12.28
C PHE A 288 11.08 20.03 -10.99
N GLY A 289 9.99 19.94 -10.24
CA GLY A 289 9.81 20.53 -8.91
C GLY A 289 10.52 19.70 -7.85
N SER A 290 9.93 19.61 -6.66
CA SER A 290 10.57 18.92 -5.53
C SER A 290 10.85 17.45 -5.87
N VAL A 291 12.11 17.07 -5.71
CA VAL A 291 12.57 15.68 -5.93
C VAL A 291 12.29 14.76 -4.74
N ASP A 292 11.99 15.35 -3.57
CA ASP A 292 11.71 14.65 -2.32
C ASP A 292 10.87 15.52 -1.37
N PHE A 293 9.57 15.65 -1.67
CA PHE A 293 8.62 16.32 -0.77
C PHE A 293 7.93 15.27 0.10
N ARG A 294 7.88 15.46 1.43
CA ARG A 294 7.19 14.54 2.33
C ARG A 294 6.33 15.25 3.37
N VAL A 295 5.18 14.66 3.67
CA VAL A 295 4.29 15.14 4.73
C VAL A 295 3.92 14.02 5.68
N TYR A 296 4.00 14.30 6.98
CA TYR A 296 3.67 13.34 8.03
C TYR A 296 2.58 13.88 8.95
N ASN A 297 1.52 13.10 9.19
CA ASN A 297 0.47 13.36 10.18
C ASN A 297 -0.19 14.76 10.06
N VAL A 298 -0.47 15.20 8.84
CA VAL A 298 -1.23 16.44 8.56
C VAL A 298 -2.50 16.10 7.78
N ASP A 299 -3.62 16.73 8.14
CA ASP A 299 -4.86 16.66 7.38
C ASP A 299 -5.02 17.90 6.50
N PHE A 300 -5.31 17.70 5.21
CA PHE A 300 -5.65 18.74 4.24
C PHE A 300 -7.14 18.65 3.90
N ARG A 301 -7.88 19.73 4.16
CA ARG A 301 -9.34 19.75 4.08
C ARG A 301 -9.83 20.86 3.16
N ASN A 302 -10.55 20.48 2.11
CA ASN A 302 -11.39 21.39 1.34
C ASN A 302 -12.82 20.88 1.42
N GLU A 303 -13.51 21.29 2.49
CA GLU A 303 -14.89 20.86 2.76
C GLU A 303 -15.83 22.05 2.52
N PHE A 304 -15.65 22.70 1.37
CA PHE A 304 -16.36 23.91 0.93
C PHE A 304 -17.86 23.87 1.23
N ALA A 305 -18.49 22.75 0.94
CA ALA A 305 -19.87 22.45 1.28
C ALA A 305 -19.96 21.07 1.97
N PRO A 306 -21.05 20.77 2.71
CA PRO A 306 -21.29 19.44 3.27
C PRO A 306 -21.82 18.42 2.24
N TYR A 307 -21.66 18.71 0.94
CA TYR A 307 -22.01 17.88 -0.21
C TYR A 307 -21.11 18.26 -1.40
N SER A 308 -21.11 17.46 -2.47
CA SER A 308 -20.40 17.81 -3.71
C SER A 308 -21.04 19.00 -4.43
N ASP A 309 -20.35 20.14 -4.44
CA ASP A 309 -20.77 21.39 -5.09
C ASP A 309 -19.76 21.86 -6.15
N GLY A 310 -19.27 20.91 -6.94
CA GLY A 310 -18.20 21.11 -7.92
C GLY A 310 -16.80 20.79 -7.38
N PRO A 311 -15.77 20.85 -8.24
CA PRO A 311 -14.40 20.49 -7.87
C PRO A 311 -13.83 21.32 -6.73
N ALA A 312 -13.25 20.64 -5.74
CA ALA A 312 -12.68 21.23 -4.54
C ALA A 312 -11.40 20.47 -4.15
N HIS A 313 -10.22 21.03 -4.45
CA HIS A 313 -8.95 20.32 -4.30
C HIS A 313 -8.48 20.27 -2.86
N ALA A 314 -8.14 19.07 -2.37
CA ALA A 314 -7.32 18.93 -1.17
C ALA A 314 -5.83 18.90 -1.54
N LEU A 315 -5.46 18.21 -2.62
CA LEU A 315 -4.07 18.05 -3.05
C LEU A 315 -3.92 18.19 -4.57
N GLY A 316 -2.86 18.89 -5.00
CA GLY A 316 -2.31 18.83 -6.36
C GLY A 316 -0.81 18.54 -6.36
N VAL A 317 -0.36 17.52 -7.07
CA VAL A 317 1.08 17.22 -7.26
C VAL A 317 1.38 17.12 -8.75
N SER A 318 2.33 17.90 -9.26
CA SER A 318 2.72 17.84 -10.68
C SER A 318 4.22 18.06 -10.85
N ARG A 319 4.86 17.28 -11.73
CA ARG A 319 6.31 17.30 -11.96
C ARG A 319 7.13 17.26 -10.66
N ALA A 320 6.72 16.48 -9.68
CA ALA A 320 7.35 16.38 -8.37
C ALA A 320 7.19 14.96 -7.83
N ASN A 321 8.05 14.60 -6.88
CA ASN A 321 7.94 13.39 -6.09
C ASN A 321 7.43 13.75 -4.69
N ALA A 322 6.29 13.19 -4.28
CA ALA A 322 5.60 13.57 -3.05
C ALA A 322 5.13 12.36 -2.23
N GLY A 323 5.66 12.19 -1.01
CA GLY A 323 5.27 11.13 -0.08
C GLY A 323 4.37 11.64 1.05
N PHE A 324 3.33 10.89 1.40
CA PHE A 324 2.38 11.26 2.45
C PHE A 324 2.15 10.09 3.40
N TYR A 325 2.41 10.32 4.69
CA TYR A 325 2.46 9.27 5.72
C TYR A 325 1.58 9.64 6.91
N GLY A 326 0.57 8.82 7.21
CA GLY A 326 -0.35 9.14 8.30
C GLY A 326 -1.22 10.39 8.05
N SER A 327 -1.32 10.84 6.79
CA SER A 327 -1.96 12.11 6.41
C SER A 327 -3.38 11.91 5.88
N GLY A 328 -4.20 12.95 5.97
CA GLY A 328 -5.59 12.92 5.51
C GLY A 328 -5.87 13.93 4.39
N PHE A 329 -6.72 13.56 3.43
CA PHE A 329 -7.21 14.43 2.36
C PHE A 329 -8.72 14.35 2.31
N TYR A 330 -9.40 15.45 2.57
CA TYR A 330 -10.86 15.46 2.72
C TYR A 330 -11.48 16.50 1.80
N SER A 331 -12.29 16.04 0.85
CA SER A 331 -13.13 16.87 -0.01
C SER A 331 -14.30 16.04 -0.55
N TRP A 332 -14.86 16.41 -1.72
CA TRP A 332 -15.98 15.76 -2.37
C TRP A 332 -15.66 15.42 -3.82
N GLN A 333 -15.68 16.41 -4.72
CA GLN A 333 -15.27 16.23 -6.11
C GLN A 333 -13.81 16.65 -6.30
N ASP A 334 -13.05 15.86 -7.06
CA ASP A 334 -11.66 16.16 -7.47
C ASP A 334 -10.71 16.39 -6.26
N THR A 335 -10.75 15.50 -5.26
CA THR A 335 -9.99 15.66 -4.00
C THR A 335 -8.47 15.64 -4.20
N VAL A 336 -7.95 14.67 -4.95
CA VAL A 336 -6.51 14.46 -5.18
C VAL A 336 -6.22 14.49 -6.67
N TYR A 337 -5.46 15.50 -7.10
CA TYR A 337 -4.96 15.65 -8.45
C TYR A 337 -3.47 15.26 -8.55
N ILE A 338 -3.14 14.26 -9.35
CA ILE A 338 -1.75 13.95 -9.71
C ILE A 338 -1.50 14.34 -11.16
N GLY A 339 -0.90 15.51 -11.37
CA GLY A 339 -0.58 16.07 -12.67
C GLY A 339 0.53 15.34 -13.43
N LYS A 340 0.90 15.92 -14.58
CA LYS A 340 1.89 15.33 -15.51
C LYS A 340 3.26 15.20 -14.84
N LEU A 341 3.88 14.03 -14.95
CA LEU A 341 5.15 13.69 -14.27
C LEU A 341 5.10 13.87 -12.74
N GLY A 342 3.90 13.93 -12.14
CA GLY A 342 3.75 13.85 -10.70
C GLY A 342 3.85 12.39 -10.26
N ASN A 343 4.64 12.14 -9.21
CA ASN A 343 4.72 10.88 -8.51
C ASN A 343 4.25 11.12 -7.08
N ALA A 344 3.23 10.38 -6.63
CA ALA A 344 2.71 10.49 -5.27
C ALA A 344 2.61 9.11 -4.62
N TYR A 345 3.17 8.98 -3.42
CA TYR A 345 3.11 7.75 -2.62
C TYR A 345 2.37 8.01 -1.30
N PHE A 346 1.31 7.26 -1.06
CA PHE A 346 0.44 7.40 0.11
C PHE A 346 0.54 6.14 0.96
N TYR A 347 0.90 6.29 2.23
CA TYR A 347 0.98 5.20 3.20
C TYR A 347 0.28 5.57 4.50
N ASP A 348 -0.57 4.67 5.02
CA ASP A 348 -1.38 4.93 6.21
C ASP A 348 -2.20 6.24 6.10
N THR A 349 -2.74 6.53 4.92
CA THR A 349 -3.48 7.76 4.64
C THR A 349 -5.00 7.56 4.66
N VAL A 350 -5.75 8.65 4.78
CA VAL A 350 -7.18 8.68 4.50
C VAL A 350 -7.45 9.63 3.35
N VAL A 351 -8.14 9.16 2.32
CA VAL A 351 -8.66 10.01 1.24
C VAL A 351 -10.17 9.92 1.24
N ALA A 352 -10.85 11.01 1.55
CA ALA A 352 -12.31 11.09 1.58
C ALA A 352 -12.82 11.92 0.40
N GLY A 353 -13.79 11.36 -0.33
CA GLY A 353 -14.37 12.01 -1.50
C GLY A 353 -15.65 11.33 -1.99
N GLU A 354 -16.21 11.87 -3.06
CA GLU A 354 -17.43 11.40 -3.73
C GLU A 354 -17.20 11.20 -5.23
N THR A 355 -16.89 12.28 -5.97
CA THR A 355 -16.80 12.25 -7.44
C THR A 355 -15.38 12.36 -7.92
N ASP A 356 -14.91 11.35 -8.66
CA ASP A 356 -13.61 11.35 -9.35
C ASP A 356 -12.46 11.80 -8.41
N PHE A 357 -12.54 11.38 -7.14
CA PHE A 357 -11.76 12.02 -6.08
C PHE A 357 -10.26 11.65 -6.11
N LEU A 358 -9.88 10.63 -6.89
CA LEU A 358 -8.52 10.38 -7.34
C LEU A 358 -8.45 10.59 -8.86
N TYR A 359 -7.76 11.63 -9.32
CA TYR A 359 -7.74 11.94 -10.74
C TYR A 359 -6.42 12.57 -11.20
N GLY A 360 -6.19 12.56 -12.51
CA GLY A 360 -5.02 13.20 -13.10
C GLY A 360 -4.33 12.37 -14.16
N PHE A 361 -3.01 12.52 -14.26
CA PHE A 361 -2.15 12.00 -15.31
C PHE A 361 -1.01 11.13 -14.79
N GLY A 362 -0.40 11.47 -13.65
CA GLY A 362 0.88 10.91 -13.20
C GLY A 362 0.76 9.53 -12.57
N THR A 363 1.65 9.21 -11.63
CA THR A 363 1.63 7.96 -10.88
C THR A 363 1.21 8.21 -9.44
N LEU A 364 0.13 7.57 -9.01
CA LEU A 364 -0.31 7.51 -7.62
C LEU A 364 -0.21 6.07 -7.14
N TYR A 365 0.50 5.82 -6.05
CA TYR A 365 0.50 4.52 -5.39
C TYR A 365 0.07 4.69 -3.94
N ILE A 366 -1.02 4.02 -3.55
CA ILE A 366 -1.63 4.09 -2.23
C ILE A 366 -1.55 2.71 -1.60
N THR A 367 -0.94 2.58 -0.43
CA THR A 367 -0.92 1.34 0.33
C THR A 367 -1.32 1.51 1.78
N LYS A 368 -1.85 0.45 2.39
CA LYS A 368 -2.24 0.39 3.81
C LYS A 368 -3.11 1.58 4.25
N SER A 369 -3.95 2.10 3.35
CA SER A 369 -4.70 3.34 3.53
C SER A 369 -6.21 3.09 3.48
N THR A 370 -7.00 4.13 3.75
CA THR A 370 -8.46 4.09 3.62
C THR A 370 -8.97 5.12 2.61
N LEU A 371 -9.72 4.65 1.61
CA LEU A 371 -10.52 5.48 0.72
C LEU A 371 -11.95 5.55 1.28
N SER A 372 -12.32 6.71 1.81
CA SER A 372 -13.59 6.98 2.50
C SER A 372 -14.62 7.55 1.53
N LEU A 373 -15.64 6.76 1.19
CA LEU A 373 -16.69 7.13 0.23
C LEU A 373 -17.75 7.97 0.92
N ARG A 374 -17.78 9.27 0.65
CA ARG A 374 -18.79 10.20 1.20
C ARG A 374 -20.16 10.01 0.57
N HIS A 375 -20.16 9.66 -0.71
CA HIS A 375 -21.30 9.22 -1.51
C HIS A 375 -20.75 8.58 -2.80
N CYS A 376 -21.60 8.20 -3.76
CA CYS A 376 -21.16 7.77 -5.08
C CYS A 376 -21.47 8.83 -6.14
N GLY A 377 -20.45 9.34 -6.82
CA GLY A 377 -20.60 10.10 -8.07
C GLY A 377 -19.46 9.74 -9.02
N GLY A 378 -19.75 9.49 -10.30
CA GLY A 378 -18.71 9.08 -11.25
C GLY A 378 -17.99 7.80 -10.84
N GLY A 379 -16.70 7.89 -10.50
CA GLY A 379 -15.94 6.79 -9.87
C GLY A 379 -14.93 7.27 -8.83
N ILE A 380 -14.34 6.35 -8.08
CA ILE A 380 -13.22 6.65 -7.17
C ILE A 380 -12.03 7.20 -7.96
N THR A 381 -11.68 6.55 -9.07
CA THR A 381 -10.59 6.96 -9.97
C THR A 381 -11.09 7.52 -11.30
N ALA A 382 -10.48 8.62 -11.77
CA ALA A 382 -10.69 9.17 -13.10
C ALA A 382 -9.36 9.60 -13.73
N TRP A 383 -8.67 8.68 -14.40
CA TRP A 383 -7.33 8.92 -14.93
C TRP A 383 -7.34 9.32 -16.40
N LYS A 384 -6.49 10.28 -16.75
CA LYS A 384 -6.05 10.56 -18.11
C LYS A 384 -4.74 9.83 -18.33
N GLY A 385 -4.80 8.74 -19.08
CA GLY A 385 -3.56 8.15 -19.55
C GLY A 385 -2.85 9.07 -20.54
N LEU A 386 -1.53 8.93 -20.60
CA LEU A 386 -0.67 9.55 -21.59
C LEU A 386 -0.15 8.47 -22.53
N ASN A 387 -0.05 8.79 -23.82
CA ASN A 387 0.71 7.95 -24.74
C ASN A 387 2.19 8.34 -24.64
N THR A 388 2.96 7.58 -23.86
CA THR A 388 4.42 7.71 -23.84
C THR A 388 4.97 6.76 -24.91
N THR A 389 5.40 7.30 -26.04
CA THR A 389 6.05 6.50 -27.10
C THR A 389 7.50 6.15 -26.77
N ALA A 390 8.08 6.80 -25.76
CA ALA A 390 9.49 6.65 -25.36
C ALA A 390 9.74 5.52 -24.34
N PHE A 391 8.74 5.12 -23.55
CA PHE A 391 8.86 4.08 -22.51
C PHE A 391 7.51 3.46 -22.19
N ALA A 392 7.52 2.29 -21.57
CA ALA A 392 6.30 1.60 -21.12
C ALA A 392 5.53 2.48 -20.12
N ASN A 393 4.31 2.89 -20.47
CA ASN A 393 3.54 3.79 -19.63
C ASN A 393 3.09 3.11 -18.33
N LYS A 394 3.63 3.58 -17.20
CA LYS A 394 3.22 3.19 -15.83
C LYS A 394 2.41 4.26 -15.11
N TYR A 395 2.11 5.38 -15.75
CA TYR A 395 1.26 6.41 -15.16
C TYR A 395 -0.16 5.88 -14.97
N GLY A 396 -0.66 6.00 -13.74
CA GLY A 396 -1.90 5.41 -13.28
C GLY A 396 -2.10 5.56 -11.77
N ALA A 397 -3.24 5.12 -11.28
CA ALA A 397 -3.53 5.00 -9.85
C ALA A 397 -3.51 3.55 -9.38
N TYR A 398 -2.67 3.21 -8.42
CA TYR A 398 -2.50 1.86 -7.88
C TYR A 398 -2.90 1.88 -6.41
N VAL A 399 -3.96 1.15 -6.07
CA VAL A 399 -4.50 1.04 -4.71
C VAL A 399 -4.22 -0.37 -4.23
N ASP A 400 -3.25 -0.52 -3.35
CA ASP A 400 -2.76 -1.78 -2.81
C ASP A 400 -3.13 -1.93 -1.33
N SER A 401 -3.48 -3.14 -0.88
CA SER A 401 -3.55 -3.50 0.54
C SER A 401 -4.32 -2.50 1.41
N SER A 402 -5.36 -1.90 0.83
CA SER A 402 -6.08 -0.74 1.38
C SER A 402 -7.55 -1.08 1.59
N ARG A 403 -8.31 -0.13 2.13
CA ARG A 403 -9.74 -0.29 2.40
C ARG A 403 -10.53 0.74 1.62
N VAL A 404 -11.56 0.31 0.92
CA VAL A 404 -12.61 1.15 0.32
C VAL A 404 -13.86 0.98 1.16
N THR A 405 -14.28 2.04 1.84
CA THR A 405 -15.39 1.99 2.78
C THR A 405 -16.26 3.23 2.71
N ALA A 406 -17.57 3.10 2.88
CA ALA A 406 -18.44 4.23 3.14
C ALA A 406 -18.00 5.01 4.38
N ASP A 407 -18.10 6.33 4.28
CA ASP A 407 -17.58 7.28 5.28
C ASP A 407 -18.28 7.15 6.64
N ASN A 408 -19.55 6.79 6.62
CA ASN A 408 -20.34 6.57 7.82
C ASN A 408 -21.50 5.60 7.56
N SER A 409 -22.19 5.19 8.63
CA SER A 409 -23.30 4.25 8.57
C SER A 409 -24.52 4.74 7.76
N SER A 410 -24.78 6.05 7.72
CA SER A 410 -25.86 6.62 6.90
C SER A 410 -25.54 6.47 5.42
N THR A 411 -24.35 6.93 5.02
CA THR A 411 -23.86 6.76 3.64
C THR A 411 -23.84 5.28 3.26
N ALA A 412 -23.31 4.41 4.13
CA ALA A 412 -23.21 2.97 3.87
C ALA A 412 -24.56 2.33 3.49
N ALA A 413 -25.66 2.76 4.11
CA ALA A 413 -27.00 2.28 3.78
C ALA A 413 -27.50 2.76 2.42
N GLU A 414 -27.08 3.95 1.99
CA GLU A 414 -27.52 4.59 0.74
C GLU A 414 -26.74 4.11 -0.49
N VAL A 415 -25.46 3.75 -0.32
CA VAL A 415 -24.54 3.50 -1.44
C VAL A 415 -24.31 2.03 -1.79
N VAL A 416 -25.01 1.08 -1.15
CA VAL A 416 -24.81 -0.36 -1.36
C VAL A 416 -24.86 -0.74 -2.85
N GLY A 417 -23.75 -1.28 -3.37
CA GLY A 417 -23.60 -1.75 -4.74
C GLY A 417 -23.58 -0.65 -5.80
N ARG A 418 -23.34 0.62 -5.43
CA ARG A 418 -23.47 1.78 -6.34
C ARG A 418 -22.13 2.39 -6.77
N CYS A 419 -21.12 2.42 -5.90
CA CYS A 419 -19.89 3.17 -6.14
C CYS A 419 -18.96 2.42 -7.10
N ALA A 420 -18.50 3.09 -8.16
CA ALA A 420 -17.55 2.51 -9.11
C ALA A 420 -16.10 2.71 -8.65
N LEU A 421 -15.24 1.72 -8.89
CA LEU A 421 -13.79 1.83 -8.67
C LEU A 421 -13.14 2.90 -9.55
N GLY A 422 -13.76 3.21 -10.68
CA GLY A 422 -13.33 4.29 -11.54
C GLY A 422 -14.08 4.36 -12.85
N ARG A 423 -13.76 5.39 -13.63
CA ARG A 423 -14.23 5.60 -14.99
C ARG A 423 -13.17 6.30 -15.84
N PRO A 424 -13.07 6.01 -17.14
CA PRO A 424 -11.98 6.49 -17.97
C PRO A 424 -12.13 7.95 -18.37
N TRP A 425 -11.34 8.85 -17.77
CA TRP A 425 -11.35 10.27 -18.18
C TRP A 425 -10.88 10.42 -19.64
N ASN A 426 -9.98 9.54 -20.09
CA ASN A 426 -9.75 9.27 -21.51
C ASN A 426 -9.54 7.75 -21.74
N ALA A 427 -9.45 7.34 -23.01
CA ALA A 427 -9.31 5.93 -23.38
C ALA A 427 -7.97 5.26 -22.98
N GLN A 428 -7.06 6.02 -22.38
CA GLN A 428 -5.78 5.51 -21.87
C GLN A 428 -5.77 5.41 -20.34
N HIS A 429 -6.92 5.60 -19.68
CA HIS A 429 -7.06 5.45 -18.22
C HIS A 429 -6.33 4.22 -17.71
N ARG A 430 -5.57 4.39 -16.63
CA ARG A 430 -4.91 3.31 -15.91
C ARG A 430 -5.21 3.40 -14.43
N SER A 431 -5.79 2.34 -13.87
CA SER A 431 -5.88 2.16 -12.43
C SER A 431 -5.98 0.70 -12.06
N VAL A 432 -5.44 0.34 -10.90
CA VAL A 432 -5.49 -1.03 -10.37
C VAL A 432 -5.88 -1.00 -8.90
N PHE A 433 -6.87 -1.80 -8.51
CA PHE A 433 -7.15 -2.12 -7.11
C PHE A 433 -6.67 -3.54 -6.83
N MET A 434 -5.71 -3.68 -5.92
CA MET A 434 -5.04 -4.95 -5.63
C MET A 434 -5.00 -5.24 -4.13
N GLY A 435 -5.27 -6.49 -3.74
CA GLY A 435 -5.17 -6.95 -2.35
C GLY A 435 -6.01 -6.15 -1.35
N SER A 436 -7.08 -5.48 -1.80
CA SER A 436 -7.79 -4.45 -1.04
C SER A 436 -9.17 -4.91 -0.57
N TYR A 437 -9.58 -4.44 0.60
CA TYR A 437 -10.93 -4.65 1.12
C TYR A 437 -11.92 -3.68 0.46
N LEU A 438 -12.96 -4.21 -0.16
CA LEU A 438 -14.05 -3.48 -0.77
C LEU A 438 -15.33 -3.72 0.05
N ASP A 439 -15.84 -2.69 0.73
CA ASP A 439 -17.10 -2.79 1.45
C ASP A 439 -18.31 -2.90 0.49
N ALA A 440 -19.51 -3.05 1.06
CA ALA A 440 -20.72 -3.29 0.28
C ALA A 440 -21.13 -2.12 -0.62
N SER A 441 -20.48 -0.96 -0.52
CA SER A 441 -20.73 0.22 -1.35
C SER A 441 -20.29 0.00 -2.79
N VAL A 442 -19.26 -0.81 -3.01
CA VAL A 442 -18.66 -0.99 -4.34
C VAL A 442 -19.62 -1.76 -5.25
N ARG A 443 -19.79 -1.25 -6.48
CA ARG A 443 -20.59 -1.88 -7.51
C ARG A 443 -19.96 -3.23 -7.90
N PRO A 444 -20.75 -4.32 -8.03
CA PRO A 444 -20.21 -5.65 -8.33
C PRO A 444 -19.35 -5.75 -9.60
N GLY A 445 -19.60 -4.89 -10.60
CA GLY A 445 -18.81 -4.85 -11.83
C GLY A 445 -17.46 -4.14 -11.71
N GLY A 446 -17.19 -3.44 -10.60
CA GLY A 446 -15.98 -2.64 -10.37
C GLY A 446 -16.02 -1.30 -11.11
N TYR A 447 -15.53 -1.28 -12.35
CA TYR A 447 -15.43 -0.08 -13.18
C TYR A 447 -16.68 0.19 -14.00
N VAL A 448 -16.78 1.41 -14.54
CA VAL A 448 -17.87 1.84 -15.43
C VAL A 448 -17.33 2.63 -16.62
N ASP A 449 -18.16 2.73 -17.66
CA ASP A 449 -17.96 3.64 -18.79
C ASP A 449 -17.94 5.11 -18.30
N TRP A 450 -17.32 6.02 -19.07
CA TRP A 450 -17.23 7.44 -18.69
C TRP A 450 -18.61 8.07 -18.41
N SER A 451 -19.59 7.78 -19.27
CA SER A 451 -20.99 8.16 -19.10
C SER A 451 -21.93 7.23 -19.89
N ALA A 452 -23.24 7.37 -19.69
CA ALA A 452 -24.25 6.60 -20.44
C ALA A 452 -24.20 6.80 -21.96
N THR A 453 -23.69 7.95 -22.43
CA THR A 453 -23.62 8.30 -23.87
C THR A 453 -22.19 8.27 -24.42
N GLU A 454 -21.19 8.10 -23.57
CA GLU A 454 -19.78 8.15 -23.98
C GLU A 454 -18.98 7.13 -23.18
N ARG A 455 -18.53 6.07 -23.88
CA ARG A 455 -17.86 4.92 -23.27
C ARG A 455 -16.43 5.23 -22.81
N ARG A 456 -15.62 5.81 -23.70
CA ARG A 456 -14.16 6.05 -23.53
C ARG A 456 -13.34 4.81 -23.12
N VAL A 457 -13.79 3.60 -23.46
CA VAL A 457 -13.05 2.35 -23.24
C VAL A 457 -12.62 1.78 -24.59
N ASP A 458 -11.32 1.51 -24.74
CA ASP A 458 -10.75 0.77 -25.88
C ASP A 458 -9.58 -0.12 -25.43
N SER A 459 -8.83 -0.69 -26.39
CA SER A 459 -7.70 -1.60 -26.12
C SER A 459 -6.54 -0.98 -25.33
N ARG A 460 -6.51 0.34 -25.14
CA ARG A 460 -5.52 1.08 -24.35
C ARG A 460 -5.96 1.35 -22.92
N THR A 461 -7.22 1.09 -22.60
CA THR A 461 -7.79 1.30 -21.26
C THR A 461 -7.36 0.16 -20.34
N PHE A 462 -6.81 0.49 -19.18
CA PHE A 462 -6.36 -0.47 -18.17
C PHE A 462 -7.03 -0.21 -16.83
N MET A 463 -8.21 -0.80 -16.63
CA MET A 463 -8.99 -0.70 -15.41
C MET A 463 -9.05 -2.08 -14.78
N ALA A 464 -8.24 -2.33 -13.75
CA ALA A 464 -7.94 -3.68 -13.32
C ALA A 464 -8.15 -3.94 -11.83
N THR A 465 -8.46 -5.20 -11.51
CA THR A 465 -8.57 -5.71 -10.14
C THR A 465 -7.70 -6.96 -9.96
N TRP A 466 -7.14 -7.15 -8.77
CA TRP A 466 -6.43 -8.38 -8.40
C TRP A 466 -6.64 -8.69 -6.91
N ASP A 467 -7.04 -9.91 -6.59
CA ASP A 467 -7.15 -10.44 -5.22
C ASP A 467 -7.80 -9.47 -4.19
N ASN A 468 -8.81 -8.71 -4.63
CA ASN A 468 -9.62 -7.91 -3.72
C ASN A 468 -10.56 -8.82 -2.94
N TYR A 469 -11.07 -8.33 -1.81
CA TYR A 469 -11.97 -9.11 -0.96
C TYR A 469 -12.99 -8.21 -0.26
N GLY A 470 -13.97 -8.80 0.41
CA GLY A 470 -15.04 -8.08 1.09
C GLY A 470 -16.36 -8.09 0.31
N PRO A 471 -17.44 -7.56 0.90
CA PRO A 471 -18.79 -7.71 0.37
C PRO A 471 -19.06 -6.95 -0.94
N GLY A 472 -18.24 -5.95 -1.29
CA GLY A 472 -18.33 -5.25 -2.58
C GLY A 472 -17.59 -5.94 -3.72
N TRP A 473 -16.73 -6.92 -3.40
CA TRP A 473 -15.96 -7.65 -4.40
C TRP A 473 -16.76 -8.81 -5.01
N ASN A 474 -16.82 -8.85 -6.34
CA ASN A 474 -17.49 -9.93 -7.07
C ASN A 474 -16.76 -10.21 -8.39
N VAL A 475 -15.80 -11.13 -8.35
CA VAL A 475 -14.97 -11.49 -9.51
C VAL A 475 -15.79 -11.95 -10.73
N THR A 476 -16.93 -12.62 -10.52
CA THR A 476 -17.80 -13.07 -11.61
C THR A 476 -18.45 -11.88 -12.32
N ALA A 477 -18.94 -10.90 -11.56
CA ALA A 477 -19.54 -9.69 -12.11
C ALA A 477 -18.49 -8.76 -12.74
N GLU A 478 -17.29 -8.66 -12.16
CA GLU A 478 -16.16 -7.93 -12.75
C GLU A 478 -15.80 -8.48 -14.13
N ARG A 479 -15.66 -9.81 -14.26
CA ARG A 479 -15.38 -10.46 -15.56
C ARG A 479 -16.51 -10.28 -16.57
N ALA A 480 -17.76 -10.20 -16.12
CA ALA A 480 -18.92 -10.00 -16.98
C ALA A 480 -19.15 -8.51 -17.37
N SER A 481 -18.42 -7.57 -16.77
CA SER A 481 -18.64 -6.13 -16.94
C SER A 481 -18.24 -5.57 -18.31
N ASN A 482 -17.39 -6.28 -19.06
CA ASN A 482 -16.73 -5.81 -20.29
C ASN A 482 -15.90 -4.52 -20.14
N VAL A 483 -15.59 -4.10 -18.90
CA VAL A 483 -14.78 -2.89 -18.62
C VAL A 483 -13.67 -3.17 -17.60
N THR A 484 -13.92 -4.05 -16.63
CA THR A 484 -12.95 -4.45 -15.61
C THR A 484 -12.10 -5.62 -16.10
N ILE A 485 -10.79 -5.46 -16.00
CA ILE A 485 -9.79 -6.51 -16.23
C ILE A 485 -9.52 -7.19 -14.88
N VAL A 486 -9.85 -8.47 -14.76
CA VAL A 486 -9.45 -9.26 -13.58
C VAL A 486 -8.10 -9.89 -13.87
N LEU A 487 -7.07 -9.45 -13.15
CA LEU A 487 -5.71 -9.97 -13.28
C LEU A 487 -5.55 -11.27 -12.50
N ASP A 488 -4.60 -12.09 -12.92
CA ASP A 488 -3.99 -13.17 -12.13
C ASP A 488 -2.65 -12.70 -11.55
N ASP A 489 -1.95 -13.61 -10.87
CA ASP A 489 -0.68 -13.32 -10.18
C ASP A 489 0.41 -12.84 -11.15
N GLU A 490 0.46 -13.40 -12.36
CA GLU A 490 1.41 -12.96 -13.39
C GLU A 490 1.02 -11.58 -13.94
N GLY A 491 -0.28 -11.33 -14.13
CA GLY A 491 -0.79 -10.06 -14.65
C GLY A 491 -0.60 -8.87 -13.72
N VAL A 492 -0.60 -9.08 -12.39
CA VAL A 492 -0.40 -8.00 -11.42
C VAL A 492 1.07 -7.66 -11.19
N GLU A 493 1.98 -8.63 -11.39
CA GLU A 493 3.40 -8.50 -11.03
C GLU A 493 4.08 -7.22 -11.53
N PRO A 494 3.83 -6.72 -12.77
CA PRO A 494 4.44 -5.48 -13.25
C PRO A 494 3.96 -4.20 -12.55
N TYR A 495 3.05 -4.28 -11.59
CA TYR A 495 2.43 -3.14 -10.91
C TYR A 495 2.37 -3.32 -9.39
N ARG A 496 2.93 -4.43 -8.91
CA ARG A 496 2.64 -4.95 -7.58
C ARG A 496 3.24 -4.07 -6.50
N TRP A 497 4.39 -3.47 -6.76
CA TRP A 497 5.13 -2.68 -5.78
C TRP A 497 5.40 -1.26 -6.27
N PRO A 498 5.67 -0.31 -5.35
CA PRO A 498 6.08 1.06 -5.72
C PRO A 498 7.23 1.10 -6.73
N VAL A 499 8.20 0.18 -6.60
CA VAL A 499 9.38 0.10 -7.47
C VAL A 499 9.03 -0.22 -8.93
N ASP A 500 7.89 -0.87 -9.17
CA ASP A 500 7.45 -1.31 -10.51
C ASP A 500 6.78 -0.20 -11.34
N VAL A 501 6.29 0.85 -10.67
CA VAL A 501 5.45 1.88 -11.31
C VAL A 501 6.00 3.29 -11.23
N PHE A 502 6.86 3.59 -10.24
CA PHE A 502 7.47 4.91 -10.14
C PHE A 502 8.64 5.03 -11.10
N LEU A 503 8.45 5.89 -12.10
CA LEU A 503 9.46 6.24 -13.09
C LEU A 503 10.06 7.60 -12.77
N THR A 504 11.30 7.84 -13.22
CA THR A 504 11.87 9.19 -13.26
C THR A 504 11.17 10.05 -14.32
N SER A 505 11.48 11.35 -14.35
CA SER A 505 10.95 12.26 -15.37
C SER A 505 11.39 11.92 -16.79
N THR A 506 12.43 11.11 -16.96
CA THR A 506 12.91 10.58 -18.25
C THR A 506 12.40 9.17 -18.55
N GLY A 507 11.63 8.55 -17.65
CA GLY A 507 11.07 7.21 -17.82
C GLY A 507 11.92 6.06 -17.28
N GLU A 508 12.98 6.35 -16.51
CA GLU A 508 13.80 5.30 -15.89
C GLU A 508 13.04 4.65 -14.72
N PRO A 509 13.05 3.31 -14.58
CA PRO A 509 12.33 2.60 -13.51
C PRO A 509 12.99 2.74 -12.13
N ASN A 510 12.38 2.12 -11.11
CA ASN A 510 12.90 2.02 -9.75
C ASN A 510 13.09 3.37 -9.02
N ASN A 511 12.26 4.36 -9.34
CA ASN A 511 12.35 5.70 -8.73
C ASN A 511 11.63 5.75 -7.37
N THR A 512 12.17 5.11 -6.34
CA THR A 512 11.56 5.02 -4.98
C THR A 512 12.41 5.58 -3.84
N TRP A 513 13.60 6.11 -4.12
CA TRP A 513 14.52 6.63 -3.10
C TRP A 513 13.95 7.82 -2.28
N TRP A 514 12.99 8.55 -2.85
CA TRP A 514 12.27 9.67 -2.22
C TRP A 514 11.10 9.21 -1.32
N ILE A 515 10.84 7.90 -1.24
CA ILE A 515 9.87 7.33 -0.31
C ILE A 515 10.54 7.12 1.05
N ASP A 516 9.79 7.24 2.13
CA ASP A 516 10.24 6.89 3.47
C ASP A 516 10.55 5.38 3.54
N GLN A 517 11.81 5.06 3.76
CA GLN A 517 12.29 3.69 3.78
C GLN A 517 11.77 2.90 4.99
N SER A 518 11.25 3.57 6.03
CA SER A 518 10.64 2.89 7.18
C SER A 518 9.35 2.17 6.83
N VAL A 519 8.68 2.52 5.72
CA VAL A 519 7.40 1.94 5.30
C VAL A 519 7.48 1.08 4.05
N LEU A 520 8.63 1.10 3.37
CA LEU A 520 8.92 0.13 2.33
C LEU A 520 9.36 -1.16 3.01
N VAL A 521 8.65 -2.25 2.76
CA VAL A 521 9.12 -3.56 3.21
C VAL A 521 10.46 -3.84 2.51
N PRO A 522 11.50 -4.29 3.22
CA PRO A 522 12.77 -4.63 2.59
C PRO A 522 12.53 -5.65 1.46
N PHE A 523 12.91 -5.25 0.25
CA PHE A 523 12.84 -6.06 -0.96
C PHE A 523 13.82 -7.23 -0.93
#